data_AF-A0A815TAT8-F1
#
_entry.id   AF-A0A815TAT8-F1
#
_cell.length_a   1.000
_cell.length_b   1.000
_cell.length_c   1.000
_cell.angle_alpha   90.00
_cell.angle_beta   90.00
_cell.angle_gamma   90.00
#
_symmetry.space_group_name_H-M   'P 1'
#
loop_
_entity.id
_entity.type
_entity.pdbx_description
1 polymer ?
#
loop_
_entity_poly.entity_id
_entity_poly.type
_entity_poly.pdbx_seq_one_letter_code
_entity_poly.pdbx_strand_id
1 'polypeptide(L)'
;RKLRCCLHNHVIILLLIINFITEITNIPWILYYYKNGVDWIFTPLFCKIWKFIDGSTYIMITKLIAWASIERYILIFNDNWMSTKKRKILLHYIPISLIIIYGIILYMIINLFLYCNHRYHTTIIFCGFYSCAHDSRAYSMFEFITGGITNSLIIVIFSLSLIIRLIRQKHRLNQQVKWRRHRKMIIQLISIILLLYIFYLPNVITGILSSCGVPWSYIENFVVYGQFFSYFIHFLLPFVCAGTLPHLKNKIRNTLQLCQWHRHNTVKPIENTIQRRAIDQNCNFNRNC
;
A
#
# COMPACT_ATOMS: atom_id res chain seq x y z
N ARG A 1 9.41 -18.14 19.48
CA ARG A 1 9.18 -18.29 18.00
C ARG A 1 7.92 -17.58 17.49
N LYS A 2 6.76 -17.66 18.17
CA LYS A 2 5.50 -16.97 17.78
C LYS A 2 5.64 -15.44 17.70
N LEU A 3 6.39 -14.82 18.63
CA LEU A 3 6.56 -13.35 18.69
C LEU A 3 7.21 -12.74 17.41
N ARG A 4 8.14 -13.45 16.77
CA ARG A 4 8.82 -12.98 15.54
C ARG A 4 7.89 -12.94 14.33
N CYS A 5 6.82 -13.75 14.31
CA CYS A 5 5.81 -13.69 13.25
C CYS A 5 4.94 -12.43 13.35
N CYS A 6 4.74 -11.92 14.57
CA CYS A 6 3.81 -10.83 14.83
C CYS A 6 4.42 -9.46 14.50
N LEU A 7 5.75 -9.31 14.64
CA LEU A 7 6.41 -8.02 14.43
C LEU A 7 6.31 -7.51 12.99
N HIS A 8 6.62 -8.39 12.04
CA HIS A 8 6.62 -8.09 10.61
C HIS A 8 5.28 -7.54 10.11
N ASN A 9 4.20 -7.95 10.75
CA ASN A 9 2.87 -7.58 10.30
C ASN A 9 2.56 -6.10 10.57
N HIS A 10 3.21 -5.44 11.54
CA HIS A 10 2.85 -4.05 11.89
C HIS A 10 3.15 -3.06 10.76
N VAL A 11 4.36 -3.10 10.18
CA VAL A 11 4.71 -2.19 9.06
C VAL A 11 3.83 -2.45 7.85
N ILE A 12 3.55 -3.72 7.54
CA ILE A 12 2.65 -4.08 6.44
C ILE A 12 1.20 -3.62 6.72
N ILE A 13 0.69 -3.83 7.93
CA ILE A 13 -0.65 -3.37 8.31
C ILE A 13 -0.73 -1.84 8.17
N LEU A 14 0.28 -1.12 8.66
CA LEU A 14 0.33 0.33 8.55
C LEU A 14 0.40 0.79 7.08
N LEU A 15 1.24 0.14 6.26
CA LEU A 15 1.29 0.39 4.81
C LEU A 15 -0.09 0.19 4.17
N LEU A 16 -0.80 -0.89 4.53
CA LEU A 16 -2.15 -1.15 4.02
C LEU A 16 -3.17 -0.10 4.48
N ILE A 17 -3.07 0.39 5.72
CA ILE A 17 -3.97 1.44 6.24
C ILE A 17 -3.73 2.75 5.49
N ILE A 18 -2.48 3.18 5.37
CA ILE A 18 -2.14 4.43 4.66
C ILE A 18 -2.55 4.33 3.20
N ASN A 19 -2.27 3.18 2.57
CA ASN A 19 -2.68 2.93 1.20
C ASN A 19 -4.20 2.92 1.02
N PHE A 20 -4.94 2.36 1.97
CA PHE A 20 -6.40 2.40 1.95
C PHE A 20 -6.91 3.84 2.03
N ILE A 21 -6.30 4.69 2.86
CA ILE A 21 -6.62 6.12 2.90
C ILE A 21 -6.39 6.75 1.52
N THR A 22 -5.22 6.52 0.90
CA THR A 22 -4.91 7.02 -0.46
C THR A 22 -5.95 6.56 -1.49
N GLU A 23 -6.36 5.29 -1.45
CA GLU A 23 -7.34 4.72 -2.36
C GLU A 23 -8.73 5.34 -2.19
N ILE A 24 -9.21 5.51 -0.95
CA ILE A 24 -10.56 6.07 -0.71
C ILE A 24 -10.62 7.59 -0.93
N THR A 25 -9.50 8.30 -0.87
CA THR A 25 -9.46 9.75 -1.13
C THR A 25 -9.08 10.03 -2.58
N ASN A 26 -7.89 9.64 -3.00
CA ASN A 26 -7.28 10.15 -4.24
C ASN A 26 -7.94 9.53 -5.48
N ILE A 27 -8.20 8.22 -5.47
CA ILE A 27 -8.75 7.55 -6.66
C ILE A 27 -10.15 8.08 -7.02
N PRO A 28 -11.13 8.21 -6.09
CA PRO A 28 -12.42 8.81 -6.40
C PRO A 28 -12.31 10.23 -6.93
N TRP A 29 -11.44 11.06 -6.36
CA TRP A 29 -11.26 12.45 -6.81
C TRP A 29 -10.68 12.52 -8.22
N ILE A 30 -9.69 11.66 -8.54
CA ILE A 30 -9.13 11.53 -9.89
C ILE A 30 -10.19 11.04 -10.89
N LEU A 31 -10.92 9.98 -10.55
CA LEU A 31 -11.95 9.41 -11.43
C LEU A 31 -13.09 10.40 -11.67
N TYR A 32 -13.49 11.13 -10.64
CA TYR A 32 -14.51 12.17 -10.77
C TYR A 32 -14.05 13.30 -11.68
N TYR A 33 -12.79 13.74 -11.57
CA TYR A 33 -12.19 14.72 -12.48
C TYR A 33 -12.25 14.23 -13.94
N TYR A 34 -11.79 13.00 -14.21
CA TYR A 34 -11.83 12.45 -15.57
C TYR A 34 -13.24 12.25 -16.12
N LYS A 35 -14.21 11.94 -15.26
CA LYS A 35 -15.61 11.75 -15.67
C LYS A 35 -16.28 13.07 -16.08
N ASN A 36 -16.07 14.14 -15.32
CA ASN A 36 -16.79 15.40 -15.52
C ASN A 36 -16.00 16.44 -16.33
N GLY A 37 -14.73 16.16 -16.65
CA GLY A 37 -13.88 17.08 -17.38
C GLY A 37 -13.43 18.29 -16.55
N VAL A 38 -13.09 19.38 -17.25
CA VAL A 38 -12.43 20.58 -16.69
C VAL A 38 -13.38 21.47 -15.88
N ASP A 39 -14.69 21.22 -15.93
CA ASP A 39 -15.71 22.09 -15.32
C ASP A 39 -15.81 21.97 -13.80
N TRP A 40 -15.04 21.07 -13.17
CA TRP A 40 -15.03 20.95 -11.72
C TRP A 40 -14.09 22.00 -11.07
N ILE A 41 -14.68 23.11 -10.65
CA ILE A 41 -13.95 24.13 -9.90
C ILE A 41 -13.77 23.67 -8.45
N PHE A 42 -12.60 23.11 -8.16
CA PHE A 42 -12.20 22.83 -6.79
C PHE A 42 -12.03 24.12 -5.99
N THR A 43 -12.50 24.12 -4.74
CA THR A 43 -12.18 25.22 -3.83
C THR A 43 -10.69 25.17 -3.46
N PRO A 44 -10.02 26.31 -3.24
CA PRO A 44 -8.63 26.34 -2.80
C PRO A 44 -8.37 25.52 -1.52
N LEU A 45 -9.36 25.49 -0.61
CA LEU A 45 -9.30 24.68 0.60
C LEU A 45 -9.26 23.18 0.28
N PHE A 46 -10.13 22.72 -0.63
CA PHE A 46 -10.12 21.32 -1.07
C PHE A 46 -8.77 20.93 -1.67
N CYS A 47 -8.20 21.80 -2.51
CA CYS A 47 -6.89 21.58 -3.12
C CYS A 47 -5.76 21.44 -2.10
N LYS A 48 -5.76 22.27 -1.04
CA LYS A 48 -4.80 22.15 0.07
C LYS A 48 -4.95 20.83 0.80
N ILE A 49 -6.18 20.42 1.11
CA ILE A 49 -6.46 19.16 1.80
C ILE A 49 -6.02 17.97 0.93
N TRP A 50 -6.35 18.00 -0.36
CA TRP A 50 -5.97 16.94 -1.28
C TRP A 50 -4.44 16.82 -1.40
N LYS A 51 -3.73 17.93 -1.68
CA LYS A 51 -2.26 17.92 -1.75
C LYS A 51 -1.61 17.46 -0.44
N PHE A 52 -2.17 17.86 0.70
CA PHE A 52 -1.72 17.39 2.00
C PHE A 52 -1.86 15.87 2.13
N ILE A 53 -3.02 15.31 1.83
CA ILE A 53 -3.26 13.85 1.92
C ILE A 53 -2.38 13.10 0.92
N ASP A 54 -2.37 13.50 -0.34
CA ASP A 54 -1.61 12.84 -1.40
C ASP A 54 -0.11 12.84 -1.10
N GLY A 55 0.48 14.02 -0.84
CA GLY A 55 1.90 14.13 -0.56
C GLY A 55 2.33 13.45 0.75
N SER A 56 1.55 13.62 1.83
CA SER A 56 1.89 13.00 3.12
C SER A 56 1.78 11.47 3.07
N THR A 57 0.75 10.92 2.44
CA THR A 57 0.61 9.46 2.30
C THR A 57 1.68 8.87 1.39
N TYR A 58 2.01 9.55 0.29
CA TYR A 58 3.07 9.15 -0.64
C TYR A 58 4.44 9.06 0.05
N ILE A 59 4.84 10.10 0.78
CA ILE A 59 6.15 10.10 1.47
C ILE A 59 6.20 9.08 2.61
N MET A 60 5.08 8.88 3.32
CA MET A 60 5.01 7.85 4.35
C MET A 60 5.16 6.45 3.76
N ILE A 61 4.47 6.13 2.66
CA ILE A 61 4.54 4.81 2.02
C ILE A 61 5.96 4.52 1.55
N THR A 62 6.60 5.43 0.82
CA THR A 62 7.96 5.23 0.30
C THR A 62 8.97 5.04 1.43
N LYS A 63 8.93 5.88 2.47
CA LYS A 63 9.82 5.77 3.64
C LYS A 63 9.53 4.52 4.49
N LEU A 64 8.27 4.12 4.65
CA LEU A 64 7.93 2.88 5.35
C LEU A 64 8.40 1.64 4.60
N ILE A 65 8.41 1.64 3.25
CA ILE A 65 8.96 0.54 2.46
C ILE A 65 10.49 0.48 2.60
N ALA A 66 11.16 1.63 2.57
CA ALA A 66 12.59 1.71 2.85
C ALA A 66 12.91 1.17 4.26
N TRP A 67 12.15 1.60 5.26
CA TRP A 67 12.28 1.10 6.63
C TRP A 67 11.98 -0.38 6.77
N ALA A 68 10.93 -0.89 6.11
CA ALA A 68 10.61 -2.31 6.09
C ALA A 68 11.77 -3.16 5.54
N SER A 69 12.54 -2.61 4.60
CA SER A 69 13.72 -3.27 4.01
C SER A 69 14.88 -3.33 5.02
N ILE A 70 15.14 -2.23 5.72
CA ILE A 70 16.12 -2.16 6.84
C ILE A 70 15.72 -3.12 7.96
N GLU A 71 14.47 -3.08 8.41
CA GLU A 71 13.98 -3.90 9.50
C GLU A 71 14.12 -5.40 9.19
N ARG A 72 13.75 -5.83 7.98
CA ARG A 72 13.92 -7.22 7.53
C ARG A 72 15.40 -7.63 7.51
N TYR A 73 16.27 -6.74 7.08
CA TYR A 73 17.71 -6.96 7.15
C TYR A 73 18.17 -7.17 8.60
N ILE A 74 17.81 -6.27 9.53
CA ILE A 74 18.17 -6.40 10.95
C ILE A 74 17.64 -7.72 11.53
N LEU A 75 16.39 -8.09 11.23
CA LEU A 75 15.77 -9.31 11.75
C LEU A 75 16.44 -10.60 11.29
N ILE A 76 17.02 -10.62 10.09
CA ILE A 76 17.74 -11.79 9.55
C ILE A 76 19.20 -11.79 9.99
N PHE A 77 19.85 -10.62 10.01
CA PHE A 77 21.27 -10.51 10.28
C PHE A 77 21.61 -10.52 11.77
N ASN A 78 20.75 -9.91 12.58
CA ASN A 78 20.99 -9.60 13.98
C ASN A 78 19.74 -9.88 14.82
N ASP A 79 19.28 -11.12 14.83
CA ASP A 79 18.04 -11.50 15.53
C ASP A 79 18.11 -11.26 17.06
N ASN A 80 19.32 -11.27 17.63
CA ASN A 80 19.58 -10.90 19.03
C ASN A 80 19.30 -9.42 19.34
N TRP A 81 19.34 -8.52 18.35
CA TRP A 81 19.04 -7.10 18.56
C TRP A 81 17.56 -6.88 18.87
N MET A 82 16.67 -7.74 18.38
CA MET A 82 15.23 -7.66 18.59
C MET A 82 14.73 -8.58 19.72
N SER A 83 15.62 -9.08 20.56
CA SER A 83 15.29 -10.04 21.62
C SER A 83 14.56 -9.41 22.81
N THR A 84 14.90 -8.17 23.18
CA THR A 84 14.35 -7.50 24.37
C THR A 84 13.26 -6.48 24.01
N LYS A 85 12.29 -6.28 24.92
CA LYS A 85 11.19 -5.31 24.73
C LYS A 85 11.71 -3.89 24.50
N LYS A 86 12.70 -3.44 25.26
CA LYS A 86 13.31 -2.09 25.12
C LYS A 86 13.91 -1.89 23.73
N ARG A 87 14.71 -2.85 23.25
CA ARG A 87 15.32 -2.77 21.91
C ARG A 87 14.27 -2.83 20.80
N LYS A 88 13.20 -3.61 20.99
CA LYS A 88 12.07 -3.65 20.05
C LYS A 88 11.37 -2.29 19.96
N ILE A 89 11.16 -1.60 21.08
CA ILE A 89 10.60 -0.23 21.06
C ILE A 89 11.50 0.69 20.24
N LEU A 90 12.80 0.66 20.51
CA LEU A 90 13.78 1.54 19.88
C LEU A 90 14.02 1.25 18.39
N LEU A 91 14.11 -0.02 18.00
CA LEU A 91 14.48 -0.44 16.64
C LEU A 91 13.28 -0.77 15.75
N HIS A 92 12.05 -0.74 16.25
CA HIS A 92 10.86 -1.01 15.43
C HIS A 92 9.82 0.10 15.56
N TYR A 93 9.34 0.39 16.78
CA TYR A 93 8.22 1.31 16.95
C TYR A 93 8.63 2.78 16.77
N ILE A 94 9.75 3.20 17.37
CA ILE A 94 10.23 4.60 17.26
C ILE A 94 10.42 5.03 15.79
N PRO A 95 11.13 4.27 14.93
CA PRO A 95 11.35 4.70 13.55
C PRO A 95 10.06 4.78 12.73
N ILE A 96 9.11 3.86 12.95
CA ILE A 96 7.80 3.90 12.31
C ILE A 96 7.05 5.18 12.73
N SER A 97 6.98 5.46 14.03
CA SER A 97 6.34 6.67 14.55
C SER A 97 6.99 7.94 14.01
N LEU A 98 8.33 8.00 13.97
CA LEU A 98 9.06 9.12 13.41
C LEU A 98 8.77 9.34 11.92
N ILE A 99 8.67 8.28 11.11
CA ILE A 99 8.33 8.39 9.69
C ILE A 99 6.93 8.97 9.50
N ILE A 100 5.94 8.52 10.28
CA ILE A 100 4.56 9.04 10.22
C ILE A 100 4.55 10.53 10.63
N ILE A 101 5.12 10.85 11.79
CA ILE A 101 5.17 12.22 12.31
C ILE A 101 5.88 13.14 11.33
N TYR A 102 7.01 12.70 10.77
CA TYR A 102 7.76 13.43 9.76
C TYR A 102 6.91 13.73 8.52
N GLY A 103 6.21 12.72 7.98
CA GLY A 103 5.35 12.91 6.80
C GLY A 103 4.21 13.91 7.04
N ILE A 104 3.58 13.86 8.22
CA ILE A 104 2.53 14.81 8.61
C ILE A 104 3.12 16.22 8.77
N ILE A 105 4.16 16.39 9.58
CA ILE A 105 4.73 17.70 9.88
C ILE A 105 5.28 18.36 8.62
N LEU A 106 6.02 17.62 7.79
CA LEU A 106 6.59 18.16 6.56
C LEU A 106 5.49 18.74 5.66
N TYR A 107 4.44 17.97 5.39
CA TYR A 107 3.37 18.41 4.50
C TYR A 107 2.42 19.42 5.16
N MET A 108 2.27 19.41 6.49
CA MET A 108 1.63 20.52 7.20
C MET A 108 2.41 21.81 6.97
N ILE A 109 3.75 21.76 7.05
CA ILE A 109 4.58 22.95 6.86
C ILE A 109 4.45 23.50 5.44
N ILE A 110 4.57 22.61 4.45
CA ILE A 110 4.48 22.96 3.04
C ILE A 110 3.11 23.56 2.70
N ASN A 111 2.02 22.99 3.21
CA ASN A 111 0.67 23.45 2.84
C ASN A 111 0.19 24.68 3.63
N LEU A 112 0.66 24.86 4.88
CA LEU A 112 0.20 25.96 5.74
C LEU A 112 1.12 27.18 5.70
N PHE A 113 2.44 26.99 5.73
CA PHE A 113 3.39 28.11 5.89
C PHE A 113 4.00 28.59 4.57
N LEU A 114 4.17 27.72 3.57
CA LEU A 114 4.53 28.18 2.22
C LEU A 114 3.29 28.76 1.54
N TYR A 115 2.99 30.01 1.90
CA TYR A 115 1.92 30.78 1.29
C TYR A 115 2.27 31.10 -0.17
N CYS A 116 1.49 30.56 -1.09
CA CYS A 116 1.62 30.84 -2.52
C CYS A 116 0.60 31.91 -2.92
N ASN A 117 1.08 33.04 -3.43
CA ASN A 117 0.22 34.10 -4.01
C ASN A 117 -0.45 33.66 -5.33
N HIS A 118 0.09 32.63 -6.00
CA HIS A 118 -0.48 32.12 -7.23
C HIS A 118 -1.70 31.25 -6.95
N ARG A 119 -2.81 31.59 -7.60
CA ARG A 119 -4.07 30.85 -7.52
C ARG A 119 -3.84 29.43 -8.02
N TYR A 120 -4.35 28.43 -7.30
CA TYR A 120 -4.39 27.05 -7.79
C TYR A 120 -5.04 27.02 -9.18
N HIS A 121 -4.40 26.36 -10.13
CA HIS A 121 -4.99 26.11 -11.45
C HIS A 121 -6.05 25.02 -11.29
N THR A 122 -7.27 25.43 -10.96
CA THR A 122 -8.41 24.53 -10.72
C THR A 122 -8.84 23.76 -11.95
N THR A 123 -8.40 24.18 -13.14
CA THR A 123 -8.68 23.53 -14.43
C THR A 123 -7.76 22.35 -14.73
N ILE A 124 -6.72 22.12 -13.91
CA ILE A 124 -5.74 21.05 -14.12
C ILE A 124 -5.91 20.01 -13.01
N ILE A 125 -5.75 18.74 -13.37
CA ILE A 125 -5.76 17.60 -12.43
C ILE A 125 -4.82 17.86 -11.25
N PHE A 126 -5.19 17.33 -10.08
CA PHE A 126 -4.49 17.54 -8.81
C PHE A 126 -4.49 18.99 -8.33
N CYS A 127 -5.48 19.80 -8.73
CA CYS A 127 -5.52 21.24 -8.42
C CYS A 127 -4.29 22.01 -8.91
N GLY A 128 -3.76 21.60 -10.07
CA GLY A 128 -2.47 22.02 -10.57
C GLY A 128 -1.33 21.13 -10.06
N PHE A 129 -0.42 20.78 -10.97
CA PHE A 129 0.76 19.96 -10.63
C PHE A 129 1.67 20.66 -9.62
N TYR A 130 1.71 21.98 -9.65
CA TYR A 130 2.63 22.80 -8.87
C TYR A 130 1.93 23.41 -7.66
N SER A 131 2.34 22.97 -6.46
CA SER A 131 2.37 23.90 -5.33
C SER A 131 3.55 24.84 -5.56
N CYS A 132 3.50 26.11 -5.11
CA CYS A 132 4.67 26.98 -5.28
C CYS A 132 5.90 26.46 -4.51
N ALA A 133 5.73 25.51 -3.58
CA ALA A 133 6.86 24.78 -3.03
C ALA A 133 7.67 24.08 -4.13
N HIS A 134 7.03 23.53 -5.17
CA HIS A 134 7.73 22.90 -6.30
C HIS A 134 8.40 23.90 -7.26
N ASP A 135 7.98 25.17 -7.27
CA ASP A 135 8.70 26.23 -8.01
C ASP A 135 10.08 26.50 -7.39
N SER A 136 10.20 26.29 -6.07
CA SER A 136 11.50 26.32 -5.42
C SER A 136 12.34 25.13 -5.86
N ARG A 137 13.36 25.41 -6.68
CA ARG A 137 14.38 24.43 -7.08
C ARG A 137 14.98 23.70 -5.88
N ALA A 138 15.16 24.40 -4.75
CA ALA A 138 15.71 23.81 -3.53
C ALA A 138 14.78 22.73 -2.96
N TYR A 139 13.48 22.99 -2.88
CA TYR A 139 12.50 22.01 -2.39
C TYR A 139 12.34 20.83 -3.36
N SER A 140 12.27 21.11 -4.67
CA SER A 140 12.20 20.05 -5.68
C SER A 140 13.43 19.12 -5.63
N MET A 141 14.63 19.70 -5.50
CA MET A 141 15.86 18.92 -5.29
C MET A 141 15.85 18.14 -3.97
N PHE A 142 15.36 18.75 -2.89
CA PHE A 142 15.24 18.09 -1.59
C PHE A 142 14.33 16.86 -1.65
N GLU A 143 13.13 16.98 -2.22
CA GLU A 143 12.20 15.85 -2.40
C GLU A 143 12.80 14.78 -3.32
N PHE A 144 13.42 15.19 -4.44
CA PHE A 144 14.04 14.25 -5.38
C PHE A 144 15.18 13.46 -4.73
N ILE A 145 16.06 14.14 -3.97
CA ILE A 145 17.19 13.51 -3.30
C ILE A 145 16.69 12.65 -2.13
N THR A 146 15.95 13.22 -1.19
CA THR A 146 15.60 12.55 0.08
C THR A 146 14.44 11.59 -0.04
N GLY A 147 13.47 11.89 -0.90
CA GLY A 147 12.29 11.09 -1.18
C GLY A 147 12.53 10.06 -2.29
N GLY A 148 13.24 10.46 -3.35
CA GLY A 148 13.55 9.61 -4.50
C GLY A 148 14.83 8.80 -4.31
N ILE A 149 15.99 9.44 -4.47
CA ILE A 149 17.30 8.76 -4.56
C ILE A 149 17.64 8.02 -3.27
N THR A 150 17.60 8.70 -2.12
CA THR A 150 18.01 8.11 -0.82
C THR A 150 17.15 6.90 -0.47
N ASN A 151 15.82 7.01 -0.56
CA ASN A 151 14.91 5.89 -0.29
C ASN A 151 15.16 4.71 -1.25
N SER A 152 15.35 5.01 -2.55
CA SER A 152 15.64 4.00 -3.56
C SER A 152 16.94 3.24 -3.27
N LEU A 153 18.03 3.96 -2.95
CA LEU A 153 19.31 3.35 -2.61
C LEU A 153 19.20 2.48 -1.35
N ILE A 154 18.51 2.94 -0.30
CA ILE A 154 18.25 2.16 0.91
C ILE A 154 17.53 0.86 0.55
N ILE A 155 16.43 0.94 -0.20
CA ILE A 155 15.65 -0.22 -0.61
C ILE A 155 16.52 -1.23 -1.36
N VAL A 156 17.30 -0.78 -2.35
CA VAL A 156 18.15 -1.65 -3.17
C VAL A 156 19.27 -2.28 -2.34
N ILE A 157 20.02 -1.49 -1.59
CA ILE A 157 21.17 -1.98 -0.80
C ILE A 157 20.73 -3.03 0.22
N PHE A 158 19.70 -2.75 1.01
CA PHE A 158 19.23 -3.68 2.04
C PHE A 158 18.57 -4.93 1.43
N SER A 159 17.87 -4.78 0.30
CA SER A 159 17.23 -5.93 -0.37
C SER A 159 18.22 -6.84 -1.06
N LEU A 160 19.22 -6.28 -1.77
CA LEU A 160 20.32 -7.04 -2.35
C LEU A 160 21.12 -7.77 -1.27
N SER A 161 21.45 -7.08 -0.17
CA SER A 161 22.15 -7.68 0.96
C SER A 161 21.38 -8.86 1.55
N LEU A 162 20.05 -8.73 1.66
CA LEU A 162 19.16 -9.77 2.15
C LEU A 162 19.10 -10.98 1.21
N ILE A 163 19.04 -10.75 -0.11
CA ILE A 163 19.08 -11.81 -1.14
C ILE A 163 20.41 -12.57 -1.09
N ILE A 164 21.54 -11.85 -1.09
CA ILE A 164 22.89 -12.43 -1.08
C ILE A 164 23.06 -13.35 0.15
N ARG A 165 22.70 -12.88 1.34
CA ARG A 165 22.81 -13.70 2.55
C ARG A 165 21.89 -14.91 2.51
N LEU A 166 20.68 -14.75 2.00
CA LEU A 166 19.74 -15.85 1.89
C LEU A 166 20.28 -16.95 0.94
N ILE A 167 20.90 -16.59 -0.18
CA ILE A 167 21.56 -17.53 -1.08
C ILE A 167 22.72 -18.23 -0.37
N ARG A 168 23.61 -17.48 0.30
CA ARG A 168 24.73 -18.06 1.07
C ARG A 168 24.27 -19.00 2.17
N GLN A 169 23.20 -18.66 2.88
CA GLN A 169 22.64 -19.48 3.95
C GLN A 169 21.99 -20.77 3.41
N LYS A 170 21.33 -20.69 2.24
CA LYS A 170 20.80 -21.88 1.56
C LYS A 170 21.92 -22.87 1.25
N HIS A 171 23.02 -22.36 0.70
CA HIS A 171 24.18 -23.18 0.34
C HIS A 171 24.82 -23.84 1.57
N ARG A 172 24.90 -23.13 2.71
CA ARG A 172 25.55 -23.67 3.92
C ARG A 172 24.72 -24.68 4.71
N LEU A 173 23.40 -24.52 4.81
CA LEU A 173 22.64 -25.18 5.89
C LEU A 173 21.72 -26.34 5.46
N ASN A 174 21.52 -26.64 4.17
CA ASN A 174 20.68 -27.73 3.65
C ASN A 174 19.31 -27.99 4.35
N GLN A 175 18.78 -27.06 5.16
CA GLN A 175 17.56 -27.21 5.94
C GLN A 175 16.34 -26.71 5.16
N GLN A 176 15.57 -27.65 4.59
CA GLN A 176 14.44 -27.34 3.69
C GLN A 176 13.26 -26.59 4.37
N VAL A 177 13.01 -26.80 5.67
CA VAL A 177 11.79 -26.29 6.33
C VAL A 177 11.87 -24.79 6.62
N LYS A 178 12.99 -24.28 7.16
CA LYS A 178 13.17 -22.83 7.43
C LYS A 178 13.18 -22.02 6.14
N TRP A 179 13.69 -22.62 5.05
CA TRP A 179 13.79 -22.00 3.73
C TRP A 179 12.43 -21.57 3.15
N ARG A 180 11.42 -22.44 3.21
CA ARG A 180 10.08 -22.13 2.63
C ARG A 180 9.48 -20.85 3.20
N ARG A 181 9.71 -20.57 4.49
CA ARG A 181 9.20 -19.36 5.15
C ARG A 181 9.95 -18.10 4.70
N HIS A 182 11.29 -18.14 4.66
CA HIS A 182 12.08 -16.98 4.23
C HIS A 182 11.86 -16.65 2.76
N ARG A 183 11.68 -17.66 1.89
CA ARG A 183 11.37 -17.47 0.47
C ARG A 183 10.11 -16.62 0.26
N LYS A 184 9.03 -16.88 1.01
CA LYS A 184 7.77 -16.12 0.87
C LYS A 184 7.94 -14.64 1.23
N MET A 185 8.65 -14.35 2.31
CA MET A 185 8.93 -12.98 2.74
C MET A 185 9.81 -12.22 1.72
N ILE A 186 10.74 -12.92 1.08
CA ILE A 186 11.58 -12.34 0.03
C ILE A 186 10.79 -12.08 -1.24
N ILE A 187 9.97 -13.04 -1.68
CA ILE A 187 9.11 -12.84 -2.84
C ILE A 187 8.23 -11.61 -2.62
N GLN A 188 7.65 -11.44 -1.42
CA GLN A 188 6.93 -10.22 -1.08
C GLN A 188 7.76 -8.96 -1.26
N LEU A 189 8.98 -8.94 -0.71
CA LEU A 189 9.84 -7.77 -0.79
C LEU A 189 10.17 -7.42 -2.24
N ILE A 190 10.60 -8.42 -3.01
CA ILE A 190 10.95 -8.27 -4.42
C ILE A 190 9.74 -7.81 -5.22
N SER A 191 8.55 -8.37 -4.99
CA SER A 191 7.33 -7.94 -5.66
C SER A 191 6.97 -6.49 -5.34
N ILE A 192 7.12 -6.03 -4.09
CA ILE A 192 6.91 -4.63 -3.72
C ILE A 192 7.94 -3.72 -4.42
N ILE A 193 9.20 -4.14 -4.47
CA ILE A 193 10.29 -3.37 -5.10
C ILE A 193 10.07 -3.25 -6.61
N LEU A 194 9.74 -4.37 -7.27
CA LEU A 194 9.42 -4.37 -8.69
C LEU A 194 8.22 -3.48 -8.98
N LEU A 195 7.17 -3.56 -8.16
CA LEU A 195 6.00 -2.70 -8.27
C LEU A 195 6.40 -1.21 -8.18
N LEU A 196 7.19 -0.84 -7.17
CA LEU A 196 7.68 0.53 -7.02
C LEU A 196 8.49 0.97 -8.24
N TYR A 197 9.52 0.22 -8.64
CA TYR A 197 10.39 0.65 -9.73
C TYR A 197 9.67 0.73 -11.07
N ILE A 198 8.84 -0.26 -11.43
CA ILE A 198 8.12 -0.25 -12.71
C ILE A 198 7.23 0.98 -12.84
N PHE A 199 6.42 1.26 -11.82
CA PHE A 199 5.42 2.33 -11.89
C PHE A 199 5.95 3.70 -11.47
N TYR A 200 7.06 3.78 -10.73
CA TYR A 200 7.68 5.05 -10.35
C TYR A 200 8.76 5.52 -11.34
N LEU A 201 9.30 4.63 -12.17
CA LEU A 201 10.34 4.96 -13.16
C LEU A 201 9.98 6.19 -14.04
N PRO A 202 8.74 6.37 -14.54
CA PRO A 202 8.40 7.55 -15.33
C PRO A 202 8.63 8.88 -14.57
N ASN A 203 8.33 8.92 -13.27
CA ASN A 203 8.57 10.10 -12.43
C ASN A 203 10.06 10.37 -12.22
N VAL A 204 10.87 9.32 -12.11
CA VAL A 204 12.33 9.46 -12.00
C VAL A 204 12.92 10.00 -13.30
N ILE A 205 12.48 9.47 -14.45
CA ILE A 205 12.93 9.94 -15.77
C ILE A 205 12.57 11.42 -15.96
N THR A 206 11.35 11.82 -15.66
CA THR A 206 10.92 13.22 -15.79
C THR A 206 11.69 14.15 -14.83
N GLY A 207 11.99 13.71 -13.61
CA GLY A 207 12.85 14.45 -12.67
C GLY A 207 14.28 14.64 -13.18
N ILE A 208 14.86 13.62 -13.82
CA ILE A 208 16.18 13.70 -14.46
C ILE A 208 16.14 14.66 -15.65
N LEU A 209 15.16 14.53 -16.55
CA LEU A 209 15.03 15.40 -17.73
C LEU A 209 14.86 16.87 -17.32
N SER A 210 14.03 17.13 -16.30
CA SER A 210 13.87 18.47 -15.73
C SER A 210 15.18 19.01 -15.15
N SER A 211 15.96 18.15 -14.47
CA SER A 211 17.29 18.52 -13.95
C SER A 211 18.33 18.78 -15.04
N CYS A 212 18.17 18.17 -16.22
CA CYS A 212 18.99 18.41 -17.40
C CYS A 212 18.61 19.69 -18.17
N GLY A 213 17.59 20.44 -17.71
CA GLY A 213 17.17 21.70 -18.34
C GLY A 213 16.25 21.52 -19.55
N VAL A 214 15.64 20.35 -19.72
CA VAL A 214 14.62 20.16 -20.76
C VAL A 214 13.42 21.08 -20.45
N PRO A 215 12.91 21.85 -21.44
CA PRO A 215 11.78 22.75 -21.21
C PRO A 215 10.52 22.02 -20.76
N TRP A 216 9.74 22.66 -19.89
CA TRP A 216 8.57 22.06 -19.27
C TRP A 216 7.50 21.60 -20.26
N SER A 217 7.31 22.34 -21.35
CA SER A 217 6.34 22.03 -22.41
C SER A 217 6.49 20.63 -23.00
N TYR A 218 7.71 20.07 -22.99
CA TYR A 218 7.97 18.71 -23.47
C TYR A 218 7.73 17.64 -22.40
N ILE A 219 7.83 17.99 -21.12
CA ILE A 219 7.79 17.05 -19.99
C ILE A 219 6.41 16.95 -19.36
N GLU A 220 5.59 18.01 -19.45
CA GLU A 220 4.25 18.11 -18.86
C GLU A 220 3.40 16.85 -19.07
N ASN A 221 3.23 16.43 -20.32
CA ASN A 221 2.43 15.26 -20.65
C ASN A 221 2.99 13.99 -20.00
N PHE A 222 4.31 13.80 -20.01
CA PHE A 222 4.96 12.65 -19.38
C PHE A 222 4.79 12.64 -17.86
N VAL A 223 4.78 13.81 -17.22
CA VAL A 223 4.57 13.92 -15.77
C VAL A 223 3.13 13.55 -15.41
N VAL A 224 2.14 13.97 -16.20
CA VAL A 224 0.74 13.58 -16.00
C VAL A 224 0.58 12.06 -16.07
N TYR A 225 1.12 11.44 -17.11
CA TYR A 225 1.07 9.97 -17.23
C TYR A 225 1.89 9.28 -16.15
N GLY A 226 3.07 9.80 -15.81
CA GLY A 226 3.94 9.22 -14.78
C GLY A 226 3.30 9.24 -13.39
N GLN A 227 2.59 10.30 -13.05
CA GLN A 227 1.80 10.37 -11.83
C GLN A 227 0.61 9.40 -11.88
N PHE A 228 -0.12 9.35 -12.99
CA PHE A 228 -1.20 8.37 -13.16
C PHE A 228 -0.70 6.93 -12.96
N PHE A 229 0.44 6.56 -13.57
CA PHE A 229 1.06 5.25 -13.40
C PHE A 229 1.48 5.00 -11.95
N SER A 230 1.94 6.02 -11.22
CA SER A 230 2.32 5.86 -9.82
C SER A 230 1.14 5.45 -8.91
N TYR A 231 -0.11 5.78 -9.27
CA TYR A 231 -1.28 5.30 -8.52
C TYR A 231 -1.50 3.78 -8.63
N PHE A 232 -0.97 3.12 -9.66
CA PHE A 232 -1.00 1.64 -9.72
C PHE A 232 -0.17 1.00 -8.61
N ILE A 233 0.83 1.72 -8.06
CA ILE A 233 1.54 1.27 -6.86
C ILE A 233 0.53 1.11 -5.72
N HIS A 234 -0.29 2.12 -5.50
CA HIS A 234 -1.28 2.09 -4.44
C HIS A 234 -2.33 1.00 -4.69
N PHE A 235 -2.81 0.90 -5.92
CA PHE A 235 -3.81 -0.09 -6.27
C PHE A 235 -3.31 -1.53 -6.10
N LEU A 236 -2.07 -1.82 -6.52
CA LEU A 236 -1.52 -3.18 -6.54
C LEU A 236 -0.85 -3.60 -5.22
N LEU A 237 -0.43 -2.65 -4.38
CA LEU A 237 0.28 -2.94 -3.13
C LEU A 237 -0.51 -3.87 -2.18
N PRO A 238 -1.84 -3.70 -1.97
CA PRO A 238 -2.63 -4.62 -1.16
C PRO A 238 -2.62 -6.04 -1.68
N PHE A 239 -2.68 -6.24 -2.99
CA PHE A 239 -2.66 -7.57 -3.60
C PHE A 239 -1.31 -8.25 -3.42
N VAL A 240 -0.21 -7.51 -3.58
CA VAL A 240 1.15 -8.00 -3.33
C VAL A 240 1.34 -8.39 -1.85
N CYS A 241 0.84 -7.57 -0.92
CA CYS A 241 0.87 -7.85 0.52
C CYS A 241 -0.06 -9.02 0.92
N ALA A 242 -1.23 -9.14 0.31
CA ALA A 242 -2.18 -10.22 0.60
C ALA A 242 -1.66 -11.58 0.13
N GLY A 243 -1.07 -11.65 -1.07
CA GLY A 243 -0.53 -12.89 -1.65
C GLY A 243 0.57 -13.54 -0.81
N THR A 244 1.16 -12.79 0.12
CA THR A 244 2.37 -13.15 0.87
C THR A 244 2.10 -13.46 2.34
N LEU A 245 0.89 -13.19 2.83
CA LEU A 245 0.40 -13.55 4.16
C LEU A 245 -0.27 -14.93 4.14
N PRO A 246 0.46 -16.04 4.44
CA PRO A 246 -0.10 -17.40 4.34
C PRO A 246 -1.28 -17.63 5.29
N HIS A 247 -1.26 -16.98 6.46
CA HIS A 247 -2.36 -17.06 7.42
C HIS A 247 -3.60 -16.30 6.94
N LEU A 248 -3.41 -15.20 6.21
CA LEU A 248 -4.53 -14.44 5.68
C LEU A 248 -5.26 -15.25 4.61
N LYS A 249 -4.53 -15.91 3.71
CA LYS A 249 -5.14 -16.82 2.72
C LYS A 249 -5.97 -17.93 3.38
N ASN A 250 -5.43 -18.57 4.42
CA ASN A 250 -6.17 -19.61 5.14
C ASN A 250 -7.37 -19.04 5.90
N LYS A 251 -7.23 -17.85 6.51
CA LYS A 251 -8.32 -17.19 7.23
C LYS A 251 -9.45 -16.79 6.29
N ILE A 252 -9.13 -16.14 5.16
CA ILE A 252 -10.10 -15.78 4.12
C ILE A 252 -10.79 -17.03 3.58
N ARG A 253 -10.04 -18.09 3.27
CA ARG A 253 -10.63 -19.37 2.82
C ARG A 253 -11.60 -19.94 3.86
N ASN A 254 -11.20 -19.97 5.13
CA ASN A 254 -12.05 -20.49 6.20
C ASN A 254 -13.30 -19.60 6.40
N THR A 255 -13.17 -18.28 6.32
CA THR A 255 -14.30 -17.35 6.41
C THR A 255 -15.25 -17.51 5.22
N LEU A 256 -14.73 -17.63 4.00
CA LEU A 256 -15.54 -17.90 2.80
C LEU A 256 -16.25 -19.25 2.88
N GLN A 257 -15.57 -20.29 3.37
CA GLN A 257 -16.17 -21.60 3.61
C GLN A 257 -17.27 -21.54 4.68
N LEU A 258 -17.08 -20.78 5.76
CA LEU A 258 -18.11 -20.56 6.77
C LEU A 258 -19.32 -19.81 6.20
N CYS A 259 -19.11 -18.79 5.36
CA CYS A 259 -20.19 -18.09 4.67
C CYS A 259 -20.94 -19.01 3.70
N GLN A 260 -20.23 -19.85 2.96
CA GLN A 260 -20.83 -20.86 2.07
C GLN A 260 -21.63 -21.90 2.85
N TRP A 261 -21.11 -22.37 3.97
CA TRP A 261 -21.78 -23.32 4.85
C TRP A 261 -23.07 -22.74 5.44
N HIS A 262 -23.05 -21.49 5.91
CA HIS A 262 -24.27 -20.81 6.35
C HIS A 262 -25.31 -20.67 5.24
N ARG A 263 -24.89 -20.41 3.99
CA ARG A 263 -25.81 -20.29 2.86
C ARG A 263 -26.49 -21.62 2.51
N HIS A 264 -25.77 -22.73 2.63
CA HIS A 264 -26.34 -24.07 2.42
C HIS A 264 -27.28 -24.53 3.53
N ASN A 265 -27.09 -24.04 4.76
CA ASN A 265 -27.95 -24.35 5.91
C ASN A 265 -29.10 -23.37 6.11
N THR A 266 -29.29 -22.42 5.18
CA THR A 266 -30.53 -21.64 5.13
C THR A 266 -31.66 -22.61 4.83
N VAL A 267 -32.39 -22.95 5.89
CA VAL A 267 -33.51 -23.89 5.94
C VAL A 267 -34.36 -23.70 4.69
N LYS A 268 -34.43 -24.72 3.83
CA LYS A 268 -35.47 -24.76 2.81
C LYS A 268 -36.79 -24.55 3.57
N PRO A 269 -37.62 -23.56 3.20
CA PRO A 269 -38.92 -23.43 3.82
C PRO A 269 -39.57 -24.82 3.79
N ILE A 270 -40.12 -25.24 4.93
CA ILE A 270 -40.88 -26.47 5.02
C ILE A 270 -42.09 -26.25 4.13
N GLU A 271 -41.93 -26.52 2.83
CA GLU A 271 -42.99 -26.51 1.85
C GLU A 271 -43.84 -27.73 2.18
N ASN A 272 -44.85 -27.47 3.01
CA ASN A 272 -46.09 -28.23 3.13
C ASN A 272 -45.94 -29.75 3.21
N THR A 273 -45.14 -30.26 4.14
CA THR A 273 -45.30 -31.67 4.59
C THR A 273 -46.68 -31.91 5.23
N ILE A 274 -47.42 -30.83 5.56
CA ILE A 274 -48.81 -30.88 5.99
C ILE A 274 -49.76 -31.31 4.84
N GLN A 275 -49.43 -31.04 3.57
CA GLN A 275 -50.32 -31.37 2.45
C GLN A 275 -50.18 -32.82 1.97
N ARG A 276 -49.05 -33.51 2.25
CA ARG A 276 -48.91 -34.96 1.95
C ARG A 276 -49.56 -35.86 3.01
N ARG A 277 -49.62 -35.45 4.28
CA ARG A 277 -50.35 -36.24 5.30
C ARG A 277 -51.86 -36.20 5.15
N ALA A 278 -52.42 -35.17 4.51
CA ALA A 278 -53.85 -35.11 4.19
C ALA A 278 -54.26 -36.05 3.04
N ILE A 279 -53.33 -36.38 2.13
CA ILE A 279 -53.61 -37.31 1.02
C ILE A 279 -53.48 -38.77 1.49
N ASP A 280 -52.50 -39.08 2.34
CA ASP A 280 -52.30 -40.45 2.82
C ASP A 280 -53.33 -40.90 3.88
N GLN A 281 -53.99 -39.96 4.60
CA GLN A 281 -55.09 -40.30 5.50
C GLN A 281 -56.42 -40.59 4.77
N ASN A 282 -56.59 -40.14 3.52
CA ASN A 282 -57.82 -40.42 2.75
C ASN A 282 -57.79 -41.78 2.03
N CYS A 283 -56.63 -42.41 1.85
CA CYS A 283 -56.54 -43.74 1.23
C CYS A 283 -56.71 -44.91 2.22
N ASN A 284 -56.70 -44.68 3.53
CA ASN A 284 -56.86 -45.73 4.53
C ASN A 284 -58.29 -45.86 5.10
N PHE A 285 -59.23 -45.01 4.70
CA PHE A 285 -60.61 -45.05 5.22
C PHE A 285 -61.57 -45.93 4.40
N ASN A 286 -61.12 -46.55 3.30
CA ASN A 286 -61.98 -47.29 2.38
C ASN A 286 -61.72 -48.80 2.29
N ARG A 287 -61.18 -49.42 3.36
CA ARG A 287 -60.92 -50.87 3.42
C ARG A 287 -61.77 -51.67 4.41
N ASN A 288 -62.70 -51.03 5.11
CA ASN A 288 -63.62 -51.72 6.02
C ASN A 288 -65.07 -51.31 5.73
N CYS A 289 -65.64 -51.82 4.63
CA CYS A 289 -67.06 -52.04 4.40
C CYS A 289 -67.18 -53.15 3.34
#